data_AF-A0A672UCW6-F1
#
_entry.id   AF-A0A672UCW6-F1
#
_cell.length_a   1.000
_cell.length_b   1.000
_cell.length_c   1.000
_cell.angle_alpha   90.00
_cell.angle_beta   90.00
_cell.angle_gamma   90.00
#
_symmetry.space_group_name_H-M   'P 1'
#
loop_
_entity.id
_entity.type
_entity.pdbx_description
1 polymer ?
#
loop_
_entity_poly.entity_id
_entity_poly.type
_entity_poly.pdbx_seq_one_letter_code
_entity_poly.pdbx_strand_id
1 'polypeptide(L)'
;MNSKTAKDIIIGKWGLRSGGSRGEGELEKCKQENAALRKSMEEIVKGKSRMTDPERSMLLEKILSLEKEKEKHNHLLGEKDKEIQNLKDRLKSKNKNSEVSLLQSRLEEKTKEAERQDQLICSLSEEMNRLTCNLATVTAKCSELESRTGTSQASQVTVTNSTGSSTNLHEVEKQLKDALEKNQQWLLYDQQREAYVRGLLGRIFELEQKPEIGSQQQSKEVNSEGQLQEEKQKYYDQLLLTAKTDLETERCTVTQLRSELNKCKKKYEETQREITSLNALLQSQQAAATKTLENENKMKEEKVQRLKQENEVIKGQVREEKKKSEDLLCQVQLLRKLLLKQQEEHARIALLEQQICTTDFESKKLDQQNLQHQLNEVLKELREAKEQIARLEPLKLQESGRMELQEDLQVVFEEKLIAYDRSPSPKHSNLLDESFLECPRCKMQYPTSQHRELLAHIDFCTA
;
A
#
# COMPACT_ATOMS: atom_id res chain seq x y z
N MET A 1 -29.84 16.12 -20.27
CA MET A 1 -29.15 14.98 -20.94
C MET A 1 -27.72 15.38 -21.24
N ASN A 2 -26.78 14.53 -20.82
CA ASN A 2 -25.36 14.45 -21.23
C ASN A 2 -24.31 15.31 -20.52
N SER A 3 -24.09 15.02 -19.23
CA SER A 3 -22.79 15.20 -18.58
C SER A 3 -21.89 13.99 -18.88
N LYS A 4 -20.99 14.11 -19.88
CA LYS A 4 -19.87 13.18 -20.05
C LYS A 4 -18.61 13.78 -19.44
N THR A 5 -18.12 13.08 -18.44
CA THR A 5 -17.14 13.47 -17.44
C THR A 5 -15.73 13.55 -18.02
N ALA A 6 -14.95 14.54 -17.61
CA ALA A 6 -13.52 14.71 -17.88
C ALA A 6 -12.61 13.53 -17.44
N LYS A 7 -13.20 12.45 -16.91
CA LYS A 7 -12.51 11.19 -16.59
C LYS A 7 -12.12 10.40 -17.84
N ASP A 8 -12.76 10.62 -18.99
CA ASP A 8 -12.45 9.88 -20.22
C ASP A 8 -11.23 10.40 -20.99
N ILE A 9 -10.77 11.63 -20.71
CA ILE A 9 -9.66 12.25 -21.47
C ILE A 9 -8.29 11.74 -21.00
N ILE A 10 -8.18 11.29 -19.74
CA ILE A 10 -6.89 10.87 -19.14
C ILE A 10 -6.63 9.36 -19.32
N ILE A 11 -7.68 8.56 -19.51
CA ILE A 11 -7.57 7.11 -19.76
C ILE A 11 -7.03 6.81 -21.17
N GLY A 12 -7.15 7.75 -22.12
CA GLY A 12 -6.69 7.57 -23.51
C GLY A 12 -5.17 7.61 -23.72
N LYS A 13 -4.36 8.06 -22.75
CA LYS A 13 -2.91 8.30 -22.95
C LYS A 13 -1.98 7.20 -22.45
N TRP A 14 -2.51 6.24 -21.68
CA TRP A 14 -1.74 5.11 -21.14
C TRP A 14 -2.49 3.84 -21.47
N GLY A 15 -2.41 3.39 -22.73
CA GLY A 15 -3.09 2.23 -23.30
C GLY A 15 -2.81 0.88 -22.62
N LEU A 16 -3.09 0.79 -21.33
CA LEU A 16 -3.27 -0.43 -20.56
C LEU A 16 -4.76 -0.79 -20.67
N ARG A 17 -5.18 -1.17 -21.87
CA ARG A 17 -6.33 -2.07 -21.97
C ARG A 17 -5.83 -3.40 -21.39
N SER A 18 -6.31 -3.73 -20.20
CA SER A 18 -6.12 -5.04 -19.59
C SER A 18 -6.45 -6.12 -20.62
N GLY A 19 -5.41 -6.80 -21.10
CA GLY A 19 -5.54 -7.91 -22.04
C GLY A 19 -6.38 -9.01 -21.40
N GLY A 20 -7.30 -9.55 -22.20
CA GLY A 20 -8.41 -10.40 -21.77
C GLY A 20 -8.08 -11.59 -20.87
N SER A 21 -9.06 -11.92 -20.03
CA SER A 21 -9.24 -13.15 -19.24
C SER A 21 -9.35 -14.44 -20.09
N ARG A 22 -8.77 -14.46 -21.29
CA ARG A 22 -8.86 -15.56 -22.25
C ARG A 22 -7.63 -16.48 -22.21
N GLY A 23 -6.48 -15.98 -21.74
CA GLY A 23 -5.23 -16.77 -21.70
C GLY A 23 -5.12 -17.74 -20.52
N GLU A 24 -5.78 -17.46 -19.39
CA GLU A 24 -5.61 -18.26 -18.16
C GLU A 24 -6.33 -19.62 -18.23
N GLY A 25 -7.53 -19.65 -18.83
CA GLY A 25 -8.27 -20.89 -19.07
C GLY A 25 -7.67 -21.79 -20.16
N GLU A 26 -7.06 -21.19 -21.20
CA GLU A 26 -6.37 -21.94 -22.26
C GLU A 26 -5.05 -22.55 -21.77
N LEU A 27 -4.33 -21.83 -20.89
CA LEU A 27 -3.10 -22.33 -20.26
C LEU A 27 -3.39 -23.53 -19.34
N GLU A 28 -4.44 -23.46 -18.53
CA GLU A 28 -4.78 -24.54 -17.60
C GLU A 28 -5.28 -25.80 -18.34
N LYS A 29 -6.05 -25.62 -19.42
CA LYS A 29 -6.45 -26.70 -20.32
C LYS A 29 -5.23 -27.36 -21.00
N CYS A 30 -4.26 -26.55 -21.44
CA CYS A 30 -3.03 -27.05 -22.05
C CYS A 30 -2.15 -27.83 -21.05
N LYS A 31 -2.10 -27.41 -19.78
CA LYS A 31 -1.39 -28.17 -18.72
C LYS A 31 -2.04 -29.53 -18.47
N GLN A 32 -3.37 -29.59 -18.40
CA GLN A 32 -4.11 -30.82 -18.15
C GLN A 32 -3.98 -31.82 -19.32
N GLU A 33 -4.01 -31.32 -20.55
CA GLU A 33 -3.73 -32.13 -21.76
C GLU A 33 -2.27 -32.62 -21.81
N ASN A 34 -1.29 -31.79 -21.41
CA ASN A 34 0.12 -32.21 -21.32
C ASN A 34 0.35 -33.30 -20.26
N ALA A 35 -0.37 -33.25 -19.14
CA ALA A 35 -0.31 -34.29 -18.11
C ALA A 35 -0.89 -35.63 -18.62
N ALA A 36 -2.00 -35.57 -19.35
CA ALA A 36 -2.61 -36.76 -19.96
C ALA A 36 -1.69 -37.39 -21.04
N LEU A 37 -1.09 -36.56 -21.89
CA LEU A 37 -0.14 -37.01 -22.91
C LEU A 37 1.13 -37.62 -22.31
N ARG A 38 1.67 -37.04 -21.23
CA ARG A 38 2.80 -37.63 -20.50
C ARG A 38 2.49 -39.02 -19.96
N LYS A 39 1.32 -39.19 -19.36
CA LYS A 39 0.86 -40.49 -18.82
C LYS A 39 0.73 -41.54 -19.93
N SER A 40 0.13 -41.17 -21.06
CA SER A 40 0.01 -42.04 -22.24
C SER A 40 1.38 -42.43 -22.82
N MET A 41 2.31 -41.48 -22.91
CA MET A 41 3.66 -41.74 -23.42
C MET A 41 4.46 -42.66 -22.48
N GLU A 42 4.25 -42.54 -21.17
CA GLU A 42 4.87 -43.39 -20.16
C GLU A 42 4.37 -44.85 -20.21
N GLU A 43 3.11 -45.07 -20.61
CA GLU A 43 2.53 -46.40 -20.84
C GLU A 43 3.09 -47.07 -22.10
N ILE A 44 3.36 -46.29 -23.16
CA ILE A 44 4.00 -46.75 -24.39
C ILE A 44 5.48 -47.12 -24.13
N VAL A 45 6.20 -46.31 -23.36
CA VAL A 45 7.62 -46.57 -22.98
C VAL A 45 7.75 -47.82 -22.09
N LYS A 46 6.75 -48.12 -21.25
CA LYS A 46 6.67 -49.36 -20.44
C LYS A 46 6.30 -50.61 -21.26
N GLY A 47 6.21 -50.51 -22.59
CA GLY A 47 6.05 -51.64 -23.51
C GLY A 47 4.66 -52.27 -23.56
N LYS A 48 3.63 -51.65 -22.95
CA LYS A 48 2.26 -52.20 -22.85
C LYS A 48 1.39 -51.94 -24.08
N SER A 49 1.75 -51.01 -24.96
CA SER A 49 1.00 -50.67 -26.18
C SER A 49 1.93 -50.15 -27.28
N ARG A 50 1.74 -50.61 -28.54
CA ARG A 50 2.42 -50.02 -29.72
C ARG A 50 1.52 -48.92 -30.27
N MET A 51 2.07 -47.71 -30.27
CA MET A 51 1.49 -46.53 -30.91
C MET A 51 1.09 -46.82 -32.36
N THR A 52 -0.18 -46.62 -32.68
CA THR A 52 -0.75 -46.89 -34.00
C THR A 52 -0.44 -45.74 -34.96
N ASP A 53 -0.39 -46.02 -36.27
CA ASP A 53 -0.04 -45.01 -37.30
C ASP A 53 -0.97 -43.77 -37.31
N PRO A 54 -2.29 -43.91 -37.05
CA PRO A 54 -3.18 -42.76 -36.89
C PRO A 54 -2.84 -41.88 -35.67
N GLU A 55 -2.44 -42.48 -34.55
CA GLU A 55 -2.03 -41.76 -33.34
C GLU A 55 -0.73 -40.98 -33.56
N ARG A 56 0.20 -41.53 -34.36
CA ARG A 56 1.41 -40.83 -34.81
C ARG A 56 1.09 -39.60 -35.64
N SER A 57 0.21 -39.75 -36.63
CA SER A 57 -0.21 -38.63 -37.48
C SER A 57 -0.87 -37.51 -36.66
N MET A 58 -1.76 -37.85 -35.73
CA MET A 58 -2.45 -36.88 -34.88
C MET A 58 -1.49 -36.12 -33.95
N LEU A 59 -0.49 -36.82 -33.40
CA LEU A 59 0.53 -36.19 -32.56
C LEU A 59 1.44 -35.27 -33.36
N LEU A 60 1.84 -35.65 -34.57
CA LEU A 60 2.62 -34.80 -35.46
C LEU A 60 1.86 -33.52 -35.84
N GLU A 61 0.57 -33.62 -36.15
CA GLU A 61 -0.27 -32.46 -36.44
C GLU A 61 -0.45 -31.53 -35.22
N LYS A 62 -0.56 -32.12 -34.02
CA LYS A 62 -0.59 -31.36 -32.76
C LYS A 62 0.74 -30.66 -32.47
N ILE A 63 1.87 -31.33 -32.72
CA ILE A 63 3.22 -30.74 -32.59
C ILE A 63 3.36 -29.55 -33.55
N LEU A 64 3.02 -29.71 -34.83
CA LEU A 64 3.09 -28.64 -35.81
C LEU A 64 2.20 -27.44 -35.44
N SER A 65 1.01 -27.70 -34.90
CA SER A 65 0.11 -26.66 -34.42
C SER A 65 0.67 -25.89 -33.23
N LEU A 66 1.28 -26.59 -32.27
CA LEU A 66 1.93 -25.97 -31.11
C LEU A 66 3.20 -25.21 -31.49
N GLU A 67 4.00 -25.72 -32.43
CA GLU A 67 5.18 -25.02 -32.97
C GLU A 67 4.78 -23.71 -33.67
N LYS A 68 3.72 -23.74 -34.48
CA LYS A 68 3.19 -22.52 -35.12
C LYS A 68 2.71 -21.51 -34.09
N GLU A 69 2.06 -21.95 -33.02
CA GLU A 69 1.57 -21.05 -31.97
C GLU A 69 2.71 -20.51 -31.10
N LYS A 70 3.73 -21.32 -30.82
CA LYS A 70 4.97 -20.88 -30.16
C LYS A 70 5.68 -19.79 -30.97
N GLU A 71 5.77 -19.94 -32.29
CA GLU A 71 6.41 -18.96 -33.15
C GLU A 71 5.66 -17.61 -33.14
N LYS A 72 4.33 -17.64 -33.15
CA LYS A 72 3.51 -16.42 -32.99
C LYS A 72 3.74 -15.73 -31.64
N HIS A 73 3.79 -16.49 -30.54
CA HIS A 73 4.05 -15.92 -29.21
C HIS A 73 5.46 -15.32 -29.12
N ASN A 74 6.46 -15.98 -29.70
CA ASN A 74 7.82 -15.45 -29.79
C ASN A 74 7.87 -14.12 -30.57
N HIS A 75 7.16 -14.04 -31.70
CA HIS A 75 7.06 -12.79 -32.46
C HIS A 75 6.43 -11.67 -31.62
N LEU A 76 5.31 -11.95 -30.95
CA LEU A 76 4.61 -10.98 -30.11
C LEU A 76 5.47 -10.51 -28.93
N LEU A 77 6.21 -11.43 -28.29
CA LEU A 77 7.17 -11.10 -27.23
C LEU A 77 8.26 -10.17 -27.76
N GLY A 78 8.81 -10.48 -28.94
CA GLY A 78 9.81 -9.63 -29.58
C GLY A 78 9.31 -8.21 -29.91
N GLU A 79 8.04 -8.05 -30.29
CA GLU A 79 7.41 -6.74 -30.46
C GLU A 79 7.23 -6.00 -29.14
N LYS A 80 6.82 -6.71 -28.07
CA LYS A 80 6.67 -6.13 -26.74
C LYS A 80 8.01 -5.69 -26.14
N ASP A 81 9.07 -6.45 -26.37
CA ASP A 81 10.42 -6.07 -25.94
C ASP A 81 10.91 -4.80 -26.66
N LYS A 82 10.62 -4.67 -27.97
CA LYS A 82 10.90 -3.44 -28.72
C LYS A 82 10.10 -2.24 -28.19
N GLU A 83 8.83 -2.44 -27.83
CA GLU A 83 7.98 -1.41 -27.23
C GLU A 83 8.53 -0.95 -25.87
N ILE A 84 8.91 -1.91 -25.02
CA ILE A 84 9.55 -1.65 -23.71
C ILE A 84 10.85 -0.86 -23.91
N GLN A 85 11.68 -1.26 -24.87
CA GLN A 85 12.94 -0.58 -25.15
C GLN A 85 12.72 0.87 -25.59
N ASN A 86 11.77 1.11 -26.50
CA ASN A 86 11.39 2.45 -26.94
C ASN A 86 10.90 3.32 -25.77
N LEU A 87 10.10 2.76 -24.85
CA LEU A 87 9.64 3.49 -23.66
C LEU A 87 10.78 3.84 -22.72
N LYS A 88 11.74 2.93 -22.51
CA LYS A 88 12.95 3.18 -21.71
C LYS A 88 13.78 4.31 -22.31
N ASP A 89 13.99 4.30 -23.62
CA ASP A 89 14.78 5.34 -24.29
C ASP A 89 14.09 6.70 -24.24
N ARG A 90 12.75 6.74 -24.35
CA ARG A 90 11.95 7.97 -24.16
C ARG A 90 12.03 8.53 -22.75
N LEU A 91 12.04 7.68 -21.73
CA LEU A 91 12.22 8.11 -20.34
C LEU A 91 13.64 8.63 -20.12
N LYS A 92 14.64 7.96 -20.68
CA LYS A 92 16.05 8.37 -20.58
C LYS A 92 16.31 9.69 -21.29
N SER A 93 15.69 9.93 -22.46
CA SER A 93 15.79 11.22 -23.15
C SER A 93 15.02 12.31 -22.43
N LYS A 94 13.83 12.03 -21.89
CA LYS A 94 13.06 13.00 -21.09
C LYS A 94 13.77 13.39 -19.79
N ASN A 95 14.52 12.47 -19.17
CA ASN A 95 15.34 12.77 -18.00
C ASN A 95 16.62 13.56 -18.36
N LYS A 96 17.08 13.46 -19.61
CA LYS A 96 18.14 14.31 -20.18
C LYS A 96 17.61 15.66 -20.67
N ASN A 97 16.30 15.85 -20.78
CA ASN A 97 15.72 17.12 -21.16
C ASN A 97 15.93 18.11 -20.01
N SER A 98 16.54 19.23 -20.37
CA SER A 98 17.01 20.32 -19.52
C SER A 98 16.03 20.85 -18.48
N GLU A 99 14.74 20.57 -18.58
CA GLU A 99 13.71 21.10 -17.69
C GLU A 99 13.90 20.68 -16.23
N VAL A 100 14.25 19.41 -15.96
CA VAL A 100 14.51 18.96 -14.58
C VAL A 100 15.76 19.63 -14.01
N SER A 101 16.82 19.72 -14.82
CA SER A 101 18.07 20.39 -14.42
C SER A 101 17.91 21.91 -14.27
N LEU A 102 17.07 22.54 -15.10
CA LEU A 102 16.71 23.96 -15.01
C LEU A 102 15.91 24.24 -13.73
N LEU A 103 14.93 23.38 -13.41
CA LEU A 103 14.17 23.49 -12.16
C LEU A 103 15.07 23.29 -10.93
N GLN A 104 16.00 22.34 -10.98
CA GLN A 104 16.99 22.15 -9.92
C GLN A 104 17.89 23.38 -9.74
N SER A 105 18.43 23.94 -10.82
CA SER A 105 19.24 25.17 -10.76
C SER A 105 18.44 26.35 -10.21
N ARG A 106 17.16 26.48 -10.60
CA ARG A 106 16.28 27.55 -10.13
C ARG A 106 15.93 27.42 -8.65
N LEU A 107 15.76 26.19 -8.16
CA LEU A 107 15.57 25.90 -6.73
C LEU A 107 16.82 26.25 -5.93
N GLU A 108 18.01 25.91 -6.43
CA GLU A 108 19.26 26.23 -5.75
C GLU A 108 19.50 27.74 -5.67
N GLU A 109 19.21 28.48 -6.75
CA GLU A 109 19.27 29.95 -6.75
C GLU A 109 18.29 30.56 -5.73
N LYS A 110 17.04 30.06 -5.68
CA LYS A 110 16.05 30.53 -4.71
C LYS A 110 16.44 30.26 -3.27
N THR A 111 17.13 29.15 -3.02
CA THR A 111 17.65 28.81 -1.70
C THR A 111 18.74 29.80 -1.27
N LYS A 112 19.70 30.07 -2.17
CA LYS A 112 20.77 31.07 -1.91
C LYS A 112 20.23 32.48 -1.73
N GLU A 113 19.14 32.85 -2.41
CA GLU A 113 18.49 34.15 -2.21
C GLU A 113 17.82 34.25 -0.84
N ALA A 114 17.13 33.19 -0.39
CA ALA A 114 16.53 33.15 0.95
C ALA A 114 17.60 33.29 2.04
N GLU A 115 18.74 32.59 1.90
CA GLU A 115 19.86 32.71 2.84
C GLU A 115 20.42 34.15 2.92
N ARG A 116 20.48 34.88 1.80
CA ARG A 116 20.89 36.30 1.80
C ARG A 116 19.87 37.20 2.50
N GLN A 117 18.58 36.95 2.29
CA GLN A 117 17.52 37.69 2.96
C GLN A 117 17.56 37.47 4.47
N ASP A 118 17.76 36.24 4.92
CA ASP A 118 17.89 35.91 6.34
C ASP A 118 19.11 36.59 6.98
N GLN A 119 20.26 36.60 6.29
CA GLN A 119 21.46 37.32 6.74
C GLN A 119 21.21 38.83 6.89
N LEU A 120 20.50 39.44 5.92
CA LEU A 120 20.16 40.86 5.99
C LEU A 120 19.21 41.15 7.16
N ILE A 121 18.21 40.29 7.38
CA ILE A 121 17.28 40.41 8.52
C ILE A 121 18.03 40.32 9.85
N CYS A 122 18.98 39.38 9.98
CA CYS A 122 19.81 39.28 11.19
C CYS A 122 20.62 40.56 11.42
N SER A 123 21.30 41.06 10.38
CA SER A 123 22.10 42.30 10.46
C SER A 123 21.25 43.52 10.84
N LEU A 124 20.05 43.66 10.25
CA LEU A 124 19.12 44.75 10.57
C LEU A 124 18.58 44.64 12.01
N SER A 125 18.33 43.43 12.48
CA SER A 125 17.90 43.18 13.87
C SER A 125 19.00 43.57 14.86
N GLU A 126 20.26 43.22 14.58
CA GLU A 126 21.41 43.63 15.39
C GLU A 126 21.57 45.15 15.44
N GLU A 127 21.44 45.83 14.30
CA GLU A 127 21.47 47.29 14.22
C GLU A 127 20.30 47.94 15.00
N MET A 128 19.09 47.41 14.87
CA MET A 128 17.92 47.86 15.62
C MET A 128 18.13 47.72 17.14
N ASN A 129 18.69 46.59 17.58
CA ASN A 129 19.01 46.35 18.98
C ASN A 129 20.08 47.33 19.49
N ARG A 130 21.12 47.60 18.70
CA ARG A 130 22.16 48.57 19.04
C ARG A 130 21.58 49.98 19.17
N LEU A 131 20.75 50.41 18.22
CA LEU A 131 20.07 51.70 18.29
C LEU A 131 19.14 51.81 19.50
N THR A 132 18.43 50.73 19.83
CA THR A 132 17.57 50.67 21.02
C THR A 132 18.37 50.81 22.31
N CYS A 133 19.52 50.14 22.42
CA CYS A 133 20.43 50.28 23.57
C CYS A 133 21.00 51.70 23.67
N ASN A 134 21.37 52.31 22.54
CA ASN A 134 21.85 53.68 22.49
C ASN A 134 20.76 54.67 22.92
N LEU A 135 19.52 54.50 22.46
CA LEU A 135 18.37 55.30 22.88
C LEU A 135 18.10 55.15 24.37
N ALA A 136 18.13 53.93 24.91
CA ALA A 136 17.97 53.70 26.34
C ALA A 136 19.08 54.42 27.14
N THR A 137 20.33 54.37 26.66
CA THR A 137 21.46 55.05 27.28
C THR A 137 21.30 56.57 27.25
N VAL A 138 20.89 57.15 26.12
CA VAL A 138 20.63 58.59 25.99
C VAL A 138 19.45 59.00 26.89
N THR A 139 18.39 58.19 26.91
CA THR A 139 17.20 58.43 27.75
C THR A 139 17.57 58.42 29.23
N ALA A 140 18.41 57.47 29.67
CA ALA A 140 18.93 57.42 31.02
C ALA A 140 19.76 58.66 31.38
N LYS A 141 20.63 59.12 30.45
CA LYS A 141 21.41 60.36 30.63
C LYS A 141 20.52 61.61 30.69
N CYS A 142 19.47 61.69 29.86
CA CYS A 142 18.50 62.78 29.93
C CYS A 142 17.77 62.78 31.28
N SER A 143 17.36 61.60 31.77
CA SER A 143 16.72 61.45 33.08
C SER A 143 17.66 61.84 34.22
N GLU A 144 18.95 61.49 34.13
CA GLU A 144 19.97 61.90 35.09
C GLU A 144 20.16 63.42 35.09
N LEU A 145 20.27 64.05 33.92
CA LEU A 145 20.37 65.51 33.79
C LEU A 145 19.12 66.23 34.31
N GLU A 146 17.93 65.72 34.02
CA GLU A 146 16.67 66.22 34.59
C GLU A 146 16.68 66.11 36.11
N SER A 147 17.11 64.98 36.67
CA SER A 147 17.23 64.82 38.12
C SER A 147 18.26 65.78 38.75
N ARG A 148 19.35 66.09 38.04
CA ARG A 148 20.39 67.06 38.48
C ARG A 148 19.89 68.50 38.41
N THR A 149 19.04 68.79 37.42
CA THR A 149 18.36 70.09 37.25
C THR A 149 17.27 70.25 38.31
N GLY A 150 16.52 69.20 38.59
CA GLY A 150 15.57 69.12 39.71
C GLY A 150 16.24 69.25 41.08
N THR A 151 17.45 68.70 41.26
CA THR A 151 18.23 68.85 42.50
C THR A 151 18.78 70.28 42.66
N SER A 152 19.01 70.99 41.55
CA SER A 152 19.41 72.41 41.55
C SER A 152 18.22 73.35 41.84
N GLN A 153 17.00 72.95 41.49
CA GLN A 153 15.76 73.62 41.95
C GLN A 153 15.34 73.20 43.36
N ALA A 154 15.69 72.00 43.84
CA ALA A 154 15.28 71.49 45.16
C ALA A 154 15.99 72.15 46.37
N SER A 155 16.95 73.06 46.15
CA SER A 155 17.44 73.97 47.20
C SER A 155 16.51 75.19 47.41
N GLN A 156 15.52 75.37 46.53
CA GLN A 156 14.35 76.25 46.69
C GLN A 156 13.10 75.45 46.35
N VAL A 157 12.61 74.62 47.27
CA VAL A 157 11.19 74.23 47.48
C VAL A 157 11.26 73.08 48.48
N THR A 158 11.43 73.46 49.74
CA THR A 158 10.89 72.67 50.84
C THR A 158 9.39 72.97 50.88
N VAL A 159 8.56 71.97 51.20
CA VAL A 159 7.08 72.05 51.33
C VAL A 159 6.41 71.91 49.95
N THR A 160 5.69 70.86 49.56
CA THR A 160 4.96 69.78 50.27
C THR A 160 4.54 68.76 49.22
N ASN A 161 4.78 67.47 49.47
CA ASN A 161 4.03 66.41 48.81
C ASN A 161 2.75 66.10 49.59
N SER A 162 1.75 65.62 48.85
CA SER A 162 0.58 64.86 49.30
C SER A 162 -0.62 65.66 49.83
N THR A 163 -1.53 66.01 48.91
CA THR A 163 -2.95 65.60 48.94
C THR A 163 -3.58 65.97 47.59
N GLY A 164 -3.72 64.98 46.70
CA GLY A 164 -4.38 65.16 45.40
C GLY A 164 -5.87 65.42 45.60
N SER A 165 -6.32 66.63 45.23
CA SER A 165 -7.64 66.96 44.67
C SER A 165 -7.93 68.47 44.70
N SER A 166 -7.20 69.27 45.50
CA SER A 166 -7.44 70.73 45.59
C SER A 166 -6.44 71.58 44.78
N THR A 167 -5.23 71.08 44.54
CA THR A 167 -4.16 71.82 43.83
C THR A 167 -4.45 72.00 42.34
N ASN A 168 -5.05 71.00 41.68
CA ASN A 168 -5.45 71.13 40.27
C ASN A 168 -6.51 72.23 40.06
N LEU A 169 -7.46 72.41 40.98
CA LEU A 169 -8.48 73.45 40.85
C LEU A 169 -7.88 74.85 41.03
N HIS A 170 -6.95 75.01 41.98
CA HIS A 170 -6.27 76.28 42.21
C HIS A 170 -5.28 76.65 41.08
N GLU A 171 -4.56 75.66 40.54
CA GLU A 171 -3.66 75.86 39.39
C GLU A 171 -4.46 76.29 38.14
N VAL A 172 -5.61 75.64 37.89
CA VAL A 172 -6.52 76.00 36.79
C VAL A 172 -7.14 77.38 37.02
N GLU A 173 -7.52 77.72 38.25
CA GLU A 173 -8.04 79.06 38.57
C GLU A 173 -6.97 80.14 38.37
N LYS A 174 -5.72 79.85 38.72
CA LYS A 174 -4.58 80.75 38.49
C LYS A 174 -4.27 80.92 37.00
N GLN A 175 -4.27 79.83 36.24
CA GLN A 175 -4.10 79.87 34.79
C GLN A 175 -5.24 80.64 34.10
N LEU A 176 -6.48 80.49 34.59
CA LEU A 176 -7.62 81.23 34.07
C LEU A 176 -7.50 82.73 34.35
N LYS A 177 -7.05 83.13 35.55
CA LYS A 177 -6.79 84.55 35.88
C LYS A 177 -5.69 85.13 35.00
N ASP A 178 -4.59 84.41 34.80
CA ASP A 178 -3.49 84.83 33.92
C ASP A 178 -3.93 84.95 32.46
N ALA A 179 -4.75 84.01 31.96
CA ALA A 179 -5.32 84.06 30.62
C ALA A 179 -6.28 85.26 30.45
N LEU A 180 -7.10 85.55 31.46
CA LEU A 180 -8.00 86.72 31.46
C LEU A 180 -7.23 88.03 31.48
N GLU A 181 -6.17 88.15 32.28
CA GLU A 181 -5.32 89.34 32.32
C GLU A 181 -4.61 89.56 30.99
N LYS A 182 -4.05 88.51 30.38
CA LYS A 182 -3.43 88.59 29.06
C LYS A 182 -4.44 88.97 27.98
N ASN A 183 -5.67 88.45 28.04
CA ASN A 183 -6.74 88.85 27.12
C ASN A 183 -7.10 90.34 27.29
N GLN A 184 -7.15 90.84 28.53
CA GLN A 184 -7.38 92.26 28.80
C GLN A 184 -6.26 93.12 28.19
N GLN A 185 -5.01 92.71 28.35
CA GLN A 185 -3.84 93.39 27.78
C GLN A 185 -3.86 93.36 26.25
N TRP A 186 -4.22 92.23 25.64
CA TRP A 186 -4.39 92.11 24.19
C TRP A 186 -5.50 93.02 23.66
N LEU A 187 -6.62 93.12 24.38
CA LEU A 187 -7.71 94.00 23.99
C LEU A 187 -7.28 95.49 24.03
N LEU A 188 -6.55 95.91 25.07
CA LEU A 188 -6.02 97.27 25.15
C LEU A 188 -5.00 97.54 24.04
N TYR A 189 -4.12 96.58 23.75
CA TYR A 189 -3.17 96.69 22.65
C TYR A 189 -3.87 96.80 21.30
N ASP A 190 -4.92 95.99 21.06
CA ASP A 190 -5.70 96.04 19.83
C ASP A 190 -6.41 97.39 19.67
N GLN A 191 -7.05 97.89 20.73
CA GLN A 191 -7.65 99.22 20.74
C GLN A 191 -6.63 100.34 20.46
N GLN A 192 -5.44 100.26 21.06
CA GLN A 192 -4.38 101.23 20.81
C GLN A 192 -3.85 101.14 19.37
N ARG A 193 -3.68 99.93 18.84
CA ARG A 193 -3.30 99.70 17.43
C ARG A 193 -4.34 100.28 16.50
N GLU A 194 -5.62 100.03 16.76
CA GLU A 194 -6.70 100.57 15.94
C GLU A 194 -6.76 102.11 16.02
N ALA A 195 -6.58 102.70 17.21
CA ALA A 195 -6.53 104.15 17.36
C ALA A 195 -5.35 104.77 16.60
N TYR A 196 -4.18 104.12 16.64
CA TYR A 196 -2.99 104.54 15.89
C TYR A 196 -3.21 104.46 14.38
N VAL A 197 -3.78 103.35 13.88
CA VAL A 197 -4.12 103.20 12.46
C VAL A 197 -5.16 104.25 12.03
N ARG A 198 -6.20 104.48 12.84
CA ARG A 198 -7.18 105.54 12.58
C ARG A 198 -6.53 106.93 12.54
N GLY A 199 -5.56 107.20 13.42
CA GLY A 199 -4.78 108.44 13.42
C GLY A 199 -3.88 108.59 12.20
N LEU A 200 -3.20 107.51 11.76
CA LEU A 200 -2.42 107.50 10.53
C LEU A 200 -3.28 107.76 9.30
N LEU A 201 -4.44 107.09 9.21
CA LEU A 201 -5.39 107.32 8.12
C LEU A 201 -5.90 108.76 8.09
N GLY A 202 -6.17 109.36 9.26
CA GLY A 202 -6.51 110.78 9.36
C GLY A 202 -5.38 111.68 8.87
N ARG A 203 -4.12 111.39 9.23
CA ARG A 203 -2.96 112.16 8.79
C ARG A 203 -2.67 112.01 7.30
N ILE A 204 -2.85 110.81 6.74
CA ILE A 204 -2.77 110.56 5.30
C ILE A 204 -3.84 111.38 4.59
N PHE A 205 -5.09 111.34 5.07
CA PHE A 205 -6.19 112.13 4.52
C PHE A 205 -5.91 113.65 4.57
N GLU A 206 -5.37 114.17 5.69
CA GLU A 206 -4.96 115.57 5.80
C GLU A 206 -3.83 115.96 4.83
N LEU A 207 -2.89 115.04 4.59
CA LEU A 207 -1.79 115.24 3.64
C LEU A 207 -2.28 115.18 2.18
N GLU A 208 -3.20 114.27 1.87
CA GLU A 208 -3.85 114.16 0.56
C GLU A 208 -4.72 115.40 0.24
N GLN A 209 -5.35 115.99 1.26
CA GLN A 209 -6.14 117.22 1.15
C GLN A 209 -5.30 118.51 1.09
N LYS A 210 -3.97 118.43 1.21
CA LYS A 210 -3.06 119.55 0.92
C LYS A 210 -2.50 119.40 -0.50
N PRO A 211 -3.20 119.85 -1.56
CA PRO A 211 -2.54 120.02 -2.82
C PRO A 211 -1.57 121.21 -2.68
N GLU A 212 -0.29 120.93 -2.92
CA GLU A 212 0.61 121.85 -3.64
C GLU A 212 1.17 123.07 -2.88
N ILE A 213 2.21 122.87 -2.05
CA ILE A 213 3.17 123.95 -1.67
C ILE A 213 4.65 123.49 -1.82
N GLY A 214 4.92 122.34 -2.44
CA GLY A 214 6.27 121.73 -2.44
C GLY A 214 7.03 121.69 -3.77
N SER A 215 6.39 121.93 -4.92
CA SER A 215 7.02 121.66 -6.22
C SER A 215 7.57 122.94 -6.87
N GLN A 216 8.52 123.60 -6.20
CA GLN A 216 9.23 124.72 -6.84
C GLN A 216 10.67 124.90 -6.35
N GLN A 217 11.42 123.82 -6.17
CA GLN A 217 12.88 123.92 -6.10
C GLN A 217 13.53 122.55 -6.27
N GLN A 218 13.87 122.22 -7.52
CA GLN A 218 15.09 121.48 -7.95
C GLN A 218 14.87 120.82 -9.31
N SER A 219 14.79 121.65 -10.36
CA SER A 219 15.02 121.21 -11.72
C SER A 219 16.50 121.41 -12.05
N LYS A 220 17.36 120.48 -11.61
CA LYS A 220 18.78 120.41 -12.05
C LYS A 220 19.47 119.07 -11.75
N GLU A 221 18.82 117.92 -11.97
CA GLU A 221 19.52 116.60 -11.95
C GLU A 221 18.85 115.51 -12.80
N VAL A 222 18.02 115.90 -13.78
CA VAL A 222 17.11 114.99 -14.51
C VAL A 222 17.82 113.95 -15.39
N ASN A 223 19.09 114.15 -15.77
CA ASN A 223 19.79 113.21 -16.65
C ASN A 223 20.48 112.04 -15.91
N SER A 224 20.80 112.18 -14.62
CA SER A 224 21.46 111.11 -13.83
C SER A 224 20.46 110.18 -13.13
N GLU A 225 19.30 110.71 -12.76
CA GLU A 225 18.29 110.00 -11.99
C GLU A 225 17.41 109.09 -12.87
N GLY A 226 17.18 109.48 -14.13
CA GLY A 226 16.50 108.66 -15.13
C GLY A 226 17.27 107.38 -15.51
N GLN A 227 18.60 107.45 -15.62
CA GLN A 227 19.46 106.28 -15.88
C GLN A 227 19.42 105.28 -14.71
N LEU A 228 19.48 105.78 -13.47
CA LEU A 228 19.41 104.98 -12.25
C LEU A 228 18.03 104.30 -12.06
N GLN A 229 16.97 104.98 -12.48
CA GLN A 229 15.61 104.43 -12.50
C GLN A 229 15.43 103.35 -13.56
N GLU A 230 16.00 103.54 -14.75
CA GLU A 230 15.95 102.57 -15.84
C GLU A 230 16.77 101.30 -15.54
N GLU A 231 17.92 101.43 -14.86
CA GLU A 231 18.69 100.29 -14.36
C GLU A 231 17.96 99.51 -13.26
N LYS A 232 17.28 100.19 -12.34
CA LYS A 232 16.40 99.52 -11.36
C LYS A 232 15.26 98.77 -12.03
N GLN A 233 14.62 99.37 -13.04
CA GLN A 233 13.55 98.72 -13.80
C GLN A 233 14.08 97.45 -14.49
N LYS A 234 15.23 97.53 -15.17
CA LYS A 234 15.89 96.38 -15.81
C LYS A 234 16.24 95.29 -14.80
N TYR A 235 16.72 95.64 -13.61
CA TYR A 235 17.00 94.68 -12.54
C TYR A 235 15.74 93.94 -12.09
N TYR A 236 14.63 94.65 -11.86
CA TYR A 236 13.37 94.04 -11.47
C TYR A 236 12.77 93.18 -12.58
N ASP A 237 12.83 93.63 -13.83
CA ASP A 237 12.36 92.86 -14.99
C ASP A 237 13.18 91.57 -15.18
N GLN A 238 14.51 91.64 -15.00
CA GLN A 238 15.41 90.48 -15.03
C GLN A 238 15.08 89.49 -13.89
N LEU A 239 14.82 89.98 -12.68
CA LEU A 239 14.45 89.16 -11.53
C LEU A 239 13.09 88.47 -11.75
N LEU A 240 12.11 89.20 -12.28
CA LEU A 240 10.79 88.66 -12.64
C LEU A 240 10.87 87.61 -13.73
N LEU A 241 11.71 87.83 -14.75
CA LEU A 241 11.94 86.88 -15.82
C LEU A 241 12.57 85.59 -15.27
N THR A 242 13.58 85.72 -14.39
CA THR A 242 14.26 84.59 -13.75
C THR A 242 13.30 83.79 -12.86
N ALA A 243 12.52 84.46 -12.02
CA ALA A 243 11.50 83.80 -11.20
C ALA A 243 10.44 83.08 -12.05
N LYS A 244 10.07 83.65 -13.21
CA LYS A 244 9.12 83.02 -14.13
C LYS A 244 9.71 81.80 -14.83
N THR A 245 10.98 81.85 -15.24
CA THR A 245 11.66 80.68 -15.81
C THR A 245 11.81 79.58 -14.78
N ASP A 246 12.22 79.91 -13.55
CA ASP A 246 12.38 78.94 -12.46
C ASP A 246 11.04 78.28 -12.12
N LEU A 247 9.96 79.07 -11.98
CA LEU A 247 8.62 78.53 -11.75
C LEU A 247 8.17 77.57 -12.86
N GLU A 248 8.47 77.87 -14.12
CA GLU A 248 8.12 77.00 -15.23
C GLU A 248 8.96 75.71 -15.22
N THR A 249 10.25 75.80 -14.88
CA THR A 249 11.08 74.60 -14.70
C THR A 249 10.57 73.71 -13.57
N GLU A 250 10.18 74.28 -12.44
CA GLU A 250 9.58 73.54 -11.33
C GLU A 250 8.22 72.92 -11.69
N ARG A 251 7.41 73.60 -12.52
CA ARG A 251 6.17 72.99 -13.05
C ARG A 251 6.46 71.78 -13.94
N CYS A 252 7.48 71.87 -14.79
CA CYS A 252 7.92 70.75 -15.61
C CYS A 252 8.42 69.58 -14.75
N THR A 253 9.26 69.84 -13.73
CA THR A 253 9.77 68.77 -12.83
C THR A 253 8.63 68.11 -12.05
N VAL A 254 7.69 68.89 -11.50
CA VAL A 254 6.52 68.37 -10.80
C VAL A 254 5.66 67.50 -11.71
N THR A 255 5.46 67.91 -12.97
CA THR A 255 4.69 67.12 -13.95
C THR A 255 5.39 65.80 -14.27
N GLN A 256 6.71 65.83 -14.45
CA GLN A 256 7.52 64.62 -14.68
C GLN A 256 7.43 63.65 -13.49
N LEU A 257 7.69 64.14 -12.27
CA LEU A 257 7.64 63.33 -11.05
C LEU A 257 6.25 62.74 -10.81
N ARG A 258 5.17 63.49 -11.08
CA ARG A 258 3.80 62.97 -11.03
C ARG A 258 3.59 61.80 -12.01
N SER A 259 4.14 61.91 -13.21
CA SER A 259 4.06 60.83 -14.21
C SER A 259 4.82 59.57 -13.77
N GLU A 260 5.99 59.75 -13.16
CA GLU A 260 6.82 58.65 -12.64
C GLU A 260 6.18 57.98 -11.43
N LEU A 261 5.64 58.76 -10.50
CA LEU A 261 4.87 58.26 -9.36
C LEU A 261 3.67 57.43 -9.82
N ASN A 262 2.94 57.91 -10.83
CA ASN A 262 1.79 57.18 -11.37
C ASN A 262 2.21 55.88 -12.06
N LYS A 263 3.34 55.87 -12.79
CA LYS A 263 3.92 54.63 -13.35
C LYS A 263 4.30 53.64 -12.26
N CYS A 264 4.95 54.09 -11.18
CA CYS A 264 5.32 53.24 -10.05
C CYS A 264 4.08 52.67 -9.35
N LYS A 265 3.04 53.49 -9.13
CA LYS A 265 1.77 53.05 -8.54
C LYS A 265 1.11 51.95 -9.36
N LYS A 266 1.02 52.10 -10.68
CA LYS A 266 0.47 51.06 -11.57
C LYS A 266 1.24 49.74 -11.48
N LYS A 267 2.57 49.79 -11.50
CA LYS A 267 3.42 48.59 -11.35
C LYS A 267 3.20 47.90 -10.01
N TYR A 268 3.06 48.68 -8.94
CA TYR A 268 2.75 48.14 -7.61
C TYR A 268 1.38 47.46 -7.59
N GLU A 269 0.35 48.09 -8.15
CA GLU A 269 -1.01 47.51 -8.25
C GLU A 269 -1.04 46.23 -9.11
N GLU A 270 -0.27 46.18 -10.20
CA GLU A 270 -0.08 44.98 -11.02
C GLU A 270 0.58 43.86 -10.21
N THR A 271 1.70 44.15 -9.56
CA THR A 271 2.43 43.19 -8.72
C THR A 271 1.54 42.67 -7.58
N GLN A 272 0.76 43.55 -6.95
CA GLN A 272 -0.17 43.17 -5.88
C GLN A 272 -1.27 42.22 -6.38
N ARG A 273 -1.79 42.45 -7.59
CA ARG A 273 -2.76 41.53 -8.23
C ARG A 273 -2.12 40.19 -8.56
N GLU A 274 -0.89 40.19 -9.06
CA GLU A 274 -0.15 38.95 -9.35
C GLU A 274 0.09 38.13 -8.08
N ILE A 275 0.55 38.77 -7.00
CA ILE A 275 0.72 38.11 -5.69
C ILE A 275 -0.60 37.49 -5.21
N THR A 276 -1.70 38.22 -5.34
CA THR A 276 -3.02 37.72 -4.93
C THR A 276 -3.45 36.51 -5.76
N SER A 277 -3.23 36.56 -7.09
CA SER A 277 -3.51 35.45 -8.01
C SER A 277 -2.67 34.20 -7.70
N LEU A 278 -1.37 34.40 -7.48
CA LEU A 278 -0.45 33.32 -7.12
C LEU A 278 -0.79 32.69 -5.76
N ASN A 279 -1.18 33.50 -4.78
CA ASN A 279 -1.64 33.00 -3.48
C ASN A 279 -2.92 32.16 -3.62
N ALA A 280 -3.89 32.60 -4.42
CA ALA A 280 -5.10 31.82 -4.69
C ALA A 280 -4.79 30.48 -5.39
N LEU A 281 -3.84 30.49 -6.33
CA LEU A 281 -3.39 29.28 -7.01
C LEU A 281 -2.69 28.32 -6.04
N LEU A 282 -1.81 28.84 -5.18
CA LEU A 282 -1.10 28.05 -4.17
C LEU A 282 -2.08 27.40 -3.18
N GLN A 283 -3.06 28.16 -2.69
CA GLN A 283 -4.10 27.63 -1.82
C GLN A 283 -4.94 26.54 -2.50
N SER A 284 -5.30 26.74 -3.77
CA SER A 284 -6.01 25.72 -4.56
C SER A 284 -5.18 24.45 -4.74
N GLN A 285 -3.88 24.58 -5.01
CA GLN A 285 -2.97 23.46 -5.13
C GLN A 285 -2.78 22.70 -3.81
N GLN A 286 -2.63 23.41 -2.69
CA GLN A 286 -2.55 22.82 -1.36
C GLN A 286 -3.84 22.06 -1.00
N ALA A 287 -5.01 22.63 -1.31
CA ALA A 287 -6.30 21.97 -1.10
C ALA A 287 -6.44 20.70 -1.95
N ALA A 288 -6.04 20.74 -3.21
CA ALA A 288 -6.05 19.59 -4.11
C ALA A 288 -5.09 18.48 -3.66
N ALA A 289 -3.89 18.84 -3.20
CA ALA A 289 -2.92 17.90 -2.65
C ALA A 289 -3.44 17.23 -1.38
N THR A 290 -4.00 18.02 -0.46
CA THR A 290 -4.60 17.52 0.79
C THR A 290 -5.72 16.54 0.51
N LYS A 291 -6.62 16.87 -0.43
CA LYS A 291 -7.73 15.99 -0.83
C LYS A 291 -7.24 14.68 -1.48
N THR A 292 -6.14 14.74 -2.23
CA THR A 292 -5.54 13.55 -2.83
C THR A 292 -4.99 12.62 -1.76
N LEU A 293 -4.24 13.16 -0.79
CA LEU A 293 -3.73 12.40 0.36
C LEU A 293 -4.85 11.79 1.21
N GLU A 294 -5.92 12.54 1.46
CA GLU A 294 -7.08 12.06 2.20
C GLU A 294 -7.75 10.86 1.48
N ASN A 295 -7.94 10.96 0.16
CA ASN A 295 -8.46 9.85 -0.63
C ASN A 295 -7.52 8.62 -0.60
N GLU A 296 -6.20 8.82 -0.73
CA GLU A 296 -5.24 7.73 -0.63
C GLU A 296 -5.28 7.04 0.74
N ASN A 297 -5.38 7.82 1.81
CA ASN A 297 -5.49 7.29 3.17
C ASN A 297 -6.77 6.49 3.36
N LYS A 298 -7.90 6.98 2.85
CA LYS A 298 -9.17 6.24 2.86
C LYS A 298 -9.06 4.91 2.11
N MET A 299 -8.45 4.90 0.92
CA MET A 299 -8.24 3.66 0.16
C MET A 299 -7.32 2.66 0.89
N LYS A 300 -6.28 3.16 1.58
CA LYS A 300 -5.41 2.33 2.42
C LYS A 300 -6.17 1.74 3.61
N GLU A 301 -7.02 2.53 4.27
CA GLU A 301 -7.85 2.08 5.38
C GLU A 301 -8.83 0.98 4.95
N GLU A 302 -9.53 1.18 3.83
CA GLU A 302 -10.41 0.16 3.25
C GLU A 302 -9.64 -1.13 2.89
N LYS A 303 -8.42 -1.02 2.37
CA LYS A 303 -7.56 -2.17 2.08
C LYS A 303 -7.15 -2.91 3.35
N VAL A 304 -6.78 -2.18 4.41
CA VAL A 304 -6.46 -2.77 5.71
C VAL A 304 -7.67 -3.49 6.29
N GLN A 305 -8.86 -2.91 6.18
CA GLN A 305 -10.09 -3.54 6.65
C GLN A 305 -10.40 -4.85 5.90
N ARG A 306 -10.27 -4.88 4.57
CA ARG A 306 -10.41 -6.11 3.77
C ARG A 306 -9.42 -7.18 4.18
N LEU A 307 -8.13 -6.83 4.26
CA LEU A 307 -7.10 -7.77 4.69
C LEU A 307 -7.33 -8.28 6.11
N LYS A 308 -7.89 -7.46 7.00
CA LYS A 308 -8.26 -7.88 8.36
C LYS A 308 -9.38 -8.92 8.32
N GLN A 309 -10.41 -8.70 7.51
CA GLN A 309 -11.50 -9.66 7.33
C GLN A 309 -11.00 -10.98 6.73
N GLU A 310 -10.19 -10.93 5.67
CA GLU A 310 -9.57 -12.11 5.07
C GLU A 310 -8.73 -12.90 6.07
N ASN A 311 -7.92 -12.21 6.89
CA ASN A 311 -7.15 -12.85 7.96
C ASN A 311 -8.04 -13.55 8.99
N GLU A 312 -9.16 -12.95 9.40
CA GLU A 312 -10.09 -13.59 10.33
C GLU A 312 -10.77 -14.83 9.73
N VAL A 313 -11.11 -14.79 8.43
CA VAL A 313 -11.63 -15.96 7.71
C VAL A 313 -10.59 -17.08 7.66
N ILE A 314 -9.35 -16.79 7.27
CA ILE A 314 -8.26 -17.77 7.21
C ILE A 314 -7.98 -18.36 8.59
N LYS A 315 -7.95 -17.54 9.65
CA LYS A 315 -7.82 -18.04 11.04
C LYS A 315 -8.96 -19.00 11.40
N GLY A 316 -10.18 -18.73 10.95
CA GLY A 316 -11.32 -19.65 11.10
C GLY A 316 -11.07 -21.00 10.46
N GLN A 317 -10.69 -21.00 9.18
CA GLN A 317 -10.38 -22.22 8.42
C GLN A 317 -9.25 -23.03 9.07
N VAL A 318 -8.18 -22.36 9.53
CA VAL A 318 -7.06 -23.04 10.22
C VAL A 318 -7.53 -23.72 11.51
N ARG A 319 -8.44 -23.10 12.27
CA ARG A 319 -9.01 -23.74 13.48
C ARG A 319 -9.84 -24.97 13.13
N GLU A 320 -10.64 -24.91 12.05
CA GLU A 320 -11.44 -26.04 11.59
C GLU A 320 -10.57 -27.20 11.10
N GLU A 321 -9.55 -26.92 10.28
CA GLU A 321 -8.61 -27.94 9.81
C GLU A 321 -7.81 -28.55 10.96
N LYS A 322 -7.43 -27.74 11.96
CA LYS A 322 -6.80 -28.24 13.18
C LYS A 322 -7.71 -29.22 13.92
N LYS A 323 -9.00 -28.88 14.09
CA LYS A 323 -9.99 -29.77 14.72
C LYS A 323 -10.15 -31.07 13.93
N LYS A 324 -10.29 -31.01 12.60
CA LYS A 324 -10.35 -32.21 11.74
C LYS A 324 -9.10 -33.07 11.88
N SER A 325 -7.93 -32.45 11.97
CA SER A 325 -6.66 -33.15 12.17
C SER A 325 -6.60 -33.86 13.53
N GLU A 326 -7.08 -33.20 14.60
CA GLU A 326 -7.21 -33.80 15.94
C GLU A 326 -8.18 -35.00 15.94
N ASP A 327 -9.34 -34.86 15.27
CA ASP A 327 -10.32 -35.93 15.13
C ASP A 327 -9.75 -37.14 14.37
N LEU A 328 -9.05 -36.91 13.25
CA LEU A 328 -8.36 -37.96 12.49
C LEU A 328 -7.27 -38.63 13.31
N LEU A 329 -6.50 -37.87 14.10
CA LEU A 329 -5.49 -38.44 14.98
C LEU A 329 -6.13 -39.38 16.02
N CYS A 330 -7.28 -39.00 16.59
CA CYS A 330 -8.02 -39.86 17.51
C CYS A 330 -8.46 -41.17 16.83
N GLN A 331 -8.95 -41.11 15.59
CA GLN A 331 -9.32 -42.29 14.80
C GLN A 331 -8.12 -43.20 14.53
N VAL A 332 -6.98 -42.64 14.11
CA VAL A 332 -5.75 -43.40 13.87
C VAL A 332 -5.26 -44.08 15.16
N GLN A 333 -5.34 -43.39 16.30
CA GLN A 333 -4.97 -43.98 17.59
C GLN A 333 -5.90 -45.15 17.98
N LEU A 334 -7.21 -45.04 17.71
CA LEU A 334 -8.16 -46.13 17.93
C LEU A 334 -7.85 -47.33 17.04
N LEU A 335 -7.62 -47.11 15.74
CA LEU A 335 -7.27 -48.18 14.80
C LEU A 335 -5.98 -48.89 15.20
N ARG A 336 -4.94 -48.15 15.63
CA ARG A 336 -3.70 -48.75 16.16
C ARG A 336 -3.96 -49.64 17.37
N LYS A 337 -4.82 -49.23 18.30
CA LYS A 337 -5.19 -50.04 19.47
C LYS A 337 -5.95 -51.32 19.06
N LEU A 338 -6.87 -51.21 18.10
CA LEU A 338 -7.61 -52.38 17.59
C LEU A 338 -6.67 -53.36 16.87
N LEU A 339 -5.75 -52.85 16.05
CA LEU A 339 -4.76 -53.68 15.37
C LEU A 339 -3.86 -54.43 16.36
N LEU A 340 -3.43 -53.78 17.44
CA LEU A 340 -2.66 -54.43 18.50
C LEU A 340 -3.46 -55.57 19.17
N LYS A 341 -4.73 -55.33 19.51
CA LYS A 341 -5.60 -56.38 20.07
C LYS A 341 -5.78 -57.55 19.11
N GLN A 342 -6.00 -57.26 17.82
CA GLN A 342 -6.12 -58.29 16.79
C GLN A 342 -4.83 -59.12 16.68
N GLN A 343 -3.66 -58.48 16.77
CA GLN A 343 -2.37 -59.18 16.77
C GLN A 343 -2.21 -60.09 18.02
N GLU A 344 -2.63 -59.61 19.19
CA GLU A 344 -2.65 -60.42 20.43
C GLU A 344 -3.60 -61.62 20.30
N GLU A 345 -4.78 -61.45 19.71
CA GLU A 345 -5.74 -62.52 19.45
C GLU A 345 -5.20 -63.55 18.45
N HIS A 346 -4.61 -63.11 17.34
CA HIS A 346 -3.96 -64.01 16.39
C HIS A 346 -2.82 -64.80 17.03
N ALA A 347 -2.01 -64.19 17.91
CA ALA A 347 -0.97 -64.91 18.64
C ALA A 347 -1.55 -65.97 19.60
N ARG A 348 -2.67 -65.69 20.27
CA ARG A 348 -3.37 -66.68 21.11
C ARG A 348 -3.93 -67.84 20.29
N ILE A 349 -4.55 -67.55 19.14
CA ILE A 349 -5.08 -68.58 18.24
C ILE A 349 -3.95 -69.49 17.76
N ALA A 350 -2.83 -68.92 17.29
CA ALA A 350 -1.68 -69.70 16.84
C ALA A 350 -1.11 -70.62 17.94
N LEU A 351 -1.07 -70.15 19.20
CA LEU A 351 -0.67 -70.98 20.33
C LEU A 351 -1.66 -72.14 20.60
N LEU A 352 -2.95 -71.88 20.54
CA LEU A 352 -3.98 -72.91 20.72
C LEU A 352 -3.95 -73.94 19.58
N GLU A 353 -3.79 -73.50 18.33
CA GLU A 353 -3.61 -74.39 17.18
C GLU A 353 -2.38 -75.28 17.33
N GLN A 354 -1.24 -74.70 17.76
CA GLN A 354 -0.04 -75.48 18.06
C GLN A 354 -0.31 -76.53 19.14
N GLN A 355 -0.99 -76.15 20.22
CA GLN A 355 -1.33 -77.06 21.31
C GLN A 355 -2.21 -78.23 20.81
N ILE A 356 -3.29 -77.94 20.06
CA ILE A 356 -4.18 -78.96 19.51
C ILE A 356 -3.41 -79.92 18.60
N CYS A 357 -2.57 -79.42 17.70
CA CYS A 357 -1.76 -80.26 16.83
C CYS A 357 -0.80 -81.17 17.62
N THR A 358 -0.17 -80.65 18.69
CA THR A 358 0.71 -81.46 19.54
C THR A 358 -0.05 -82.53 20.32
N THR A 359 -1.20 -82.19 20.90
CA THR A 359 -2.03 -83.16 21.66
C THR A 359 -2.62 -84.23 20.76
N ASP A 360 -3.08 -83.87 19.56
CA ASP A 360 -3.61 -84.82 18.57
C ASP A 360 -2.52 -85.80 18.10
N PHE A 361 -1.29 -85.31 17.91
CA PHE A 361 -0.16 -86.15 17.56
C PHE A 361 0.19 -87.14 18.68
N GLU A 362 0.21 -86.68 19.94
CA GLU A 362 0.44 -87.53 21.11
C GLU A 362 -0.67 -88.58 21.29
N SER A 363 -1.94 -88.21 21.11
CA SER A 363 -3.07 -89.14 21.17
C SER A 363 -2.94 -90.22 20.10
N LYS A 364 -2.71 -89.83 18.84
CA LYS A 364 -2.52 -90.79 17.74
C LYS A 364 -1.35 -91.75 17.98
N LYS A 365 -0.27 -91.26 18.59
CA LYS A 365 0.88 -92.10 18.97
C LYS A 365 0.50 -93.13 20.03
N LEU A 366 -0.29 -92.73 21.04
CA LEU A 366 -0.78 -93.65 22.07
C LEU A 366 -1.74 -94.69 21.48
N ASP A 367 -2.65 -94.27 20.60
CA ASP A 367 -3.58 -95.17 19.89
C ASP A 367 -2.83 -96.19 19.04
N GLN A 368 -1.78 -95.76 18.32
CA GLN A 368 -0.92 -96.65 17.54
C GLN A 368 -0.23 -97.68 18.44
N GLN A 369 0.31 -97.27 19.58
CA GLN A 369 0.94 -98.19 20.55
C GLN A 369 -0.08 -99.19 21.11
N ASN A 370 -1.31 -98.74 21.39
CA ASN A 370 -2.39 -99.59 21.89
C ASN A 370 -2.82 -100.63 20.85
N LEU A 371 -3.03 -100.20 19.59
CA LEU A 371 -3.35 -101.11 18.48
C LEU A 371 -2.23 -102.12 18.24
N GLN A 372 -0.96 -101.70 18.34
CA GLN A 372 0.17 -102.60 18.24
C GLN A 372 0.18 -103.64 19.37
N HIS A 373 -0.16 -103.24 20.60
CA HIS A 373 -0.28 -104.15 21.73
C HIS A 373 -1.42 -105.17 21.50
N GLN A 374 -2.62 -104.71 21.11
CA GLN A 374 -3.76 -105.59 20.80
C GLN A 374 -3.43 -106.57 19.67
N LEU A 375 -2.77 -106.12 18.60
CA LEU A 375 -2.34 -106.98 17.51
C LEU A 375 -1.38 -108.08 18.00
N ASN A 376 -0.43 -107.75 18.88
CA ASN A 376 0.49 -108.72 19.44
C ASN A 376 -0.22 -109.76 20.32
N GLU A 377 -1.23 -109.34 21.09
CA GLU A 377 -2.07 -110.27 21.86
C GLU A 377 -2.86 -111.19 20.92
N VAL A 378 -3.54 -110.65 19.91
CA VAL A 378 -4.24 -111.47 18.91
C VAL A 378 -3.29 -112.44 18.21
N LEU A 379 -2.09 -112.01 17.83
CA LEU A 379 -1.08 -112.88 17.22
C LEU A 379 -0.57 -113.96 18.18
N LYS A 380 -0.52 -113.68 19.49
CA LYS A 380 -0.19 -114.66 20.52
C LYS A 380 -1.32 -115.68 20.65
N GLU A 381 -2.57 -115.24 20.77
CA GLU A 381 -3.74 -116.13 20.78
C GLU A 381 -3.84 -116.97 19.50
N LEU A 382 -3.52 -116.40 18.33
CA LEU A 382 -3.49 -117.12 17.05
C LEU A 382 -2.41 -118.19 17.03
N ARG A 383 -1.24 -117.94 17.63
CA ARG A 383 -0.19 -118.96 17.81
C ARG A 383 -0.66 -120.07 18.76
N GLU A 384 -1.28 -119.70 19.88
CA GLU A 384 -1.84 -120.67 20.84
C GLU A 384 -2.95 -121.51 20.20
N ALA A 385 -3.85 -120.91 19.43
CA ALA A 385 -4.89 -121.61 18.67
C ALA A 385 -4.30 -122.52 17.59
N LYS A 386 -3.27 -122.08 16.86
CA LYS A 386 -2.54 -122.93 15.91
C LYS A 386 -1.87 -124.12 16.60
N GLU A 387 -1.27 -123.91 17.77
CA GLU A 387 -0.70 -125.00 18.57
C GLU A 387 -1.78 -125.97 19.08
N GLN A 388 -2.96 -125.48 19.45
CA GLN A 388 -4.10 -126.32 19.81
C GLN A 388 -4.63 -127.13 18.62
N ILE A 389 -4.70 -126.53 17.43
CA ILE A 389 -5.06 -127.24 16.18
C ILE A 389 -4.01 -128.33 15.87
N ALA A 390 -2.72 -128.02 15.97
CA ALA A 390 -1.64 -128.98 15.75
C ALA A 390 -1.66 -130.15 16.76
N ARG A 391 -2.24 -129.97 17.96
CA ARG A 391 -2.41 -131.03 18.97
C ARG A 391 -3.64 -131.92 18.73
N LEU A 392 -4.61 -131.48 17.91
CA LEU A 392 -5.85 -132.20 17.62
C LEU A 392 -5.79 -133.03 16.32
N GLU A 393 -4.62 -133.12 15.68
CA GLU A 393 -4.44 -133.89 14.45
C GLU A 393 -3.68 -135.22 14.71
N PRO A 394 -4.39 -136.37 14.66
CA PRO A 394 -3.78 -137.65 14.27
C PRO A 394 -4.44 -138.28 13.04
N LEU A 395 -3.63 -138.38 11.97
CA LEU A 395 -3.59 -139.34 10.85
C LEU A 395 -4.88 -140.06 10.38
N LYS A 396 -5.17 -139.92 9.07
CA LYS A 396 -4.99 -141.02 8.08
C LYS A 396 -4.89 -140.55 6.62
N LEU A 397 -3.83 -141.07 5.95
CA LEU A 397 -3.54 -141.30 4.52
C LEU A 397 -3.46 -140.08 3.56
N GLN A 398 -2.31 -139.73 2.94
CA GLN A 398 -1.48 -140.47 1.95
C GLN A 398 -2.31 -140.86 0.71
N GLU A 399 -2.22 -140.22 -0.45
CA GLU A 399 -1.09 -140.11 -1.40
C GLU A 399 -1.52 -139.08 -2.47
N SER A 400 -0.70 -138.18 -3.00
CA SER A 400 0.09 -138.42 -4.21
C SER A 400 0.66 -137.11 -4.75
N GLY A 401 1.89 -137.12 -5.25
CA GLY A 401 2.25 -136.34 -6.43
C GLY A 401 2.81 -134.93 -6.24
N ARG A 402 4.13 -134.86 -6.10
CA ARG A 402 5.00 -133.71 -6.36
C ARG A 402 4.74 -133.07 -7.75
N MET A 403 4.48 -131.76 -7.82
CA MET A 403 5.09 -130.83 -8.79
C MET A 403 4.84 -129.36 -8.42
N GLU A 404 5.88 -128.54 -8.59
CA GLU A 404 5.91 -127.09 -8.53
C GLU A 404 4.97 -126.47 -9.58
N LEU A 405 4.25 -125.41 -9.23
CA LEU A 405 4.36 -124.14 -9.96
C LEU A 405 3.81 -122.99 -9.11
N GLN A 406 4.73 -122.09 -8.78
CA GLN A 406 4.51 -120.68 -8.48
C GLN A 406 3.86 -120.00 -9.70
N GLU A 407 3.17 -118.87 -9.47
CA GLU A 407 2.53 -117.97 -10.46
C GLU A 407 1.07 -118.28 -10.82
N ASP A 408 0.11 -117.69 -10.07
CA ASP A 408 -1.09 -117.01 -10.65
C ASP A 408 -2.13 -116.52 -9.60
N LEU A 409 -1.67 -116.01 -8.44
CA LEU A 409 -2.56 -115.41 -7.43
C LEU A 409 -2.35 -113.91 -7.20
N GLN A 410 -1.74 -113.24 -8.18
CA GLN A 410 -1.49 -111.80 -8.16
C GLN A 410 -2.49 -110.99 -9.02
N VAL A 411 -3.38 -111.66 -9.78
CA VAL A 411 -4.27 -110.97 -10.74
C VAL A 411 -5.67 -110.67 -10.19
N VAL A 412 -6.05 -111.18 -9.01
CA VAL A 412 -7.42 -110.98 -8.46
C VAL A 412 -7.48 -109.94 -7.32
N PHE A 413 -6.32 -109.46 -6.84
CA PHE A 413 -6.26 -108.39 -5.82
C PHE A 413 -6.09 -106.97 -6.39
N GLU A 414 -5.96 -106.85 -7.72
CA GLU A 414 -5.82 -105.57 -8.42
C GLU A 414 -7.14 -105.07 -9.02
N GLU A 415 -8.24 -105.83 -8.86
CA GLU A 415 -9.59 -105.48 -9.31
C GLU A 415 -10.44 -104.81 -8.21
N LYS A 416 -9.79 -104.08 -7.29
CA LYS A 416 -10.46 -103.32 -6.23
C LYS A 416 -9.91 -101.91 -5.99
N LEU A 417 -9.13 -101.38 -6.95
CA LEU A 417 -8.51 -100.05 -6.88
C LEU A 417 -8.89 -99.09 -8.04
N ILE A 418 -9.83 -99.45 -8.93
CA ILE A 418 -10.22 -98.60 -10.08
C ILE A 418 -11.76 -98.42 -10.16
N ALA A 419 -12.41 -98.15 -9.03
CA ALA A 419 -13.86 -97.90 -9.01
C ALA A 419 -14.31 -96.79 -8.04
N TYR A 420 -13.42 -95.85 -7.71
CA TYR A 420 -13.78 -94.60 -7.03
C TYR A 420 -13.00 -93.42 -7.60
N ASP A 421 -13.17 -93.15 -8.90
CA ASP A 421 -12.85 -91.83 -9.44
C ASP A 421 -13.82 -91.45 -10.55
N ARG A 422 -15.10 -91.31 -10.17
CA ARG A 422 -16.06 -90.54 -10.96
C ARG A 422 -17.21 -90.07 -10.09
N SER A 423 -16.93 -89.03 -9.32
CA SER A 423 -17.95 -88.10 -8.86
C SER A 423 -17.36 -86.69 -8.98
N PRO A 424 -18.08 -85.76 -9.60
CA PRO A 424 -17.52 -84.48 -10.02
C PRO A 424 -17.07 -83.71 -8.78
N SER A 425 -15.90 -83.08 -8.87
CA SER A 425 -15.45 -82.08 -7.88
C SER A 425 -16.62 -81.16 -7.53
N PRO A 426 -16.99 -81.00 -6.24
CA PRO A 426 -17.93 -79.97 -5.88
C PRO A 426 -17.26 -78.66 -6.28
N LYS A 427 -17.80 -77.99 -7.31
CA LYS A 427 -17.45 -76.61 -7.60
C LYS A 427 -17.59 -75.88 -6.26
N HIS A 428 -16.49 -75.35 -5.74
CA HIS A 428 -16.53 -74.41 -4.64
C HIS A 428 -17.54 -73.33 -5.05
N SER A 429 -18.72 -73.36 -4.45
CA SER A 429 -19.66 -72.26 -4.49
C SER A 429 -18.93 -71.11 -3.81
N ASN A 430 -18.36 -70.23 -4.62
CA ASN A 430 -17.75 -69.00 -4.13
C ASN A 430 -18.83 -68.26 -3.35
N LEU A 431 -18.66 -68.12 -2.03
CA LEU A 431 -19.55 -67.38 -1.12
C LEU A 431 -19.80 -65.91 -1.55
N LEU A 432 -19.08 -65.44 -2.57
CA LEU A 432 -19.22 -64.12 -3.19
C LEU A 432 -20.31 -64.06 -4.28
N ASP A 433 -20.94 -65.18 -4.65
CA ASP A 433 -22.05 -65.21 -5.63
C ASP A 433 -23.43 -64.95 -5.00
N GLU A 434 -23.51 -64.90 -3.67
CA GLU A 434 -24.74 -64.57 -2.93
C GLU A 434 -24.91 -63.06 -2.66
N SER A 435 -23.88 -62.25 -2.96
CA SER A 435 -23.85 -60.80 -2.80
C SER A 435 -23.76 -60.12 -4.16
N PHE A 436 -24.66 -59.16 -4.43
CA PHE A 436 -24.72 -58.43 -5.70
C PHE A 436 -24.30 -56.97 -5.51
N LEU A 437 -23.48 -56.47 -6.43
CA LEU A 437 -23.07 -55.08 -6.52
C LEU A 437 -23.85 -54.41 -7.66
N GLU A 438 -24.35 -53.21 -7.41
CA GLU A 438 -25.15 -52.46 -8.39
C GLU A 438 -24.31 -51.37 -9.06
N CYS A 439 -24.49 -51.23 -10.37
CA CYS A 439 -24.01 -50.05 -11.06
C CYS A 439 -24.78 -48.81 -10.56
N PRO A 440 -24.11 -47.77 -10.03
CA PRO A 440 -24.79 -46.59 -9.48
C PRO A 440 -25.51 -45.75 -10.55
N ARG A 441 -25.28 -46.03 -11.84
CA ARG A 441 -25.89 -45.30 -12.96
C ARG A 441 -27.14 -45.98 -13.51
N CYS A 442 -27.07 -47.27 -13.86
CA CYS A 442 -28.18 -48.01 -14.49
C CYS A 442 -28.85 -49.07 -13.58
N LYS A 443 -28.34 -49.26 -12.35
CA LYS A 443 -28.80 -50.25 -11.36
C LYS A 443 -28.74 -51.72 -11.79
N MET A 444 -28.00 -52.02 -12.86
CA MET A 444 -27.75 -53.40 -13.25
C MET A 444 -26.92 -54.12 -12.16
N GLN A 445 -27.38 -55.29 -11.75
CA GLN A 445 -26.80 -56.08 -10.67
C GLN A 445 -25.75 -57.05 -11.22
N TYR A 446 -24.59 -57.08 -10.58
CA TYR A 446 -23.49 -57.98 -10.89
C TYR A 446 -23.12 -58.77 -9.63
N PRO A 447 -22.92 -60.09 -9.72
CA PRO A 447 -22.38 -60.87 -8.61
C PRO A 447 -21.03 -60.31 -8.14
N THR A 448 -20.74 -60.37 -6.84
CA THR A 448 -19.48 -59.82 -6.28
C THR A 448 -18.25 -60.55 -6.84
N SER A 449 -18.42 -61.81 -7.24
CA SER A 449 -17.43 -62.61 -7.98
C SER A 449 -17.01 -61.97 -9.33
N GLN A 450 -17.88 -61.17 -9.95
CA GLN A 450 -17.70 -60.49 -11.23
C GLN A 450 -17.46 -58.97 -11.11
N HIS A 451 -16.94 -58.48 -9.98
CA HIS A 451 -16.70 -57.04 -9.75
C HIS A 451 -15.86 -56.35 -10.85
N ARG A 452 -14.96 -57.07 -11.54
CA ARG A 452 -14.17 -56.52 -12.66
C ARG A 452 -15.04 -56.18 -13.86
N GLU A 453 -16.10 -56.96 -14.10
CA GLU A 453 -17.04 -56.74 -15.21
C GLU A 453 -17.95 -55.55 -14.89
N LEU A 454 -18.36 -55.37 -13.62
CA LEU A 454 -19.05 -54.17 -13.17
C LEU A 454 -18.19 -52.90 -13.34
N LEU A 455 -16.90 -52.95 -13.00
CA LEU A 455 -16.00 -51.79 -13.18
C LEU A 455 -15.85 -51.43 -14.67
N ALA A 456 -15.65 -52.43 -15.53
CA ALA A 456 -15.63 -52.22 -16.98
C ALA A 456 -16.97 -51.66 -17.49
N HIS A 457 -18.10 -52.14 -16.96
CA HIS A 457 -19.42 -51.61 -17.28
C HIS A 457 -19.58 -50.15 -16.84
N ILE A 458 -19.15 -49.78 -15.63
CA ILE A 458 -19.23 -48.40 -15.11
C ILE A 458 -18.46 -47.41 -16.01
N ASP A 459 -17.32 -47.84 -16.56
CA ASP A 459 -16.48 -46.99 -17.42
C ASP A 459 -17.18 -46.61 -18.74
N PHE A 460 -18.08 -47.45 -19.26
CA PHE A 460 -18.85 -47.19 -20.49
C PHE A 460 -20.34 -46.90 -20.24
N CYS A 461 -20.81 -46.99 -18.99
CA CYS A 461 -22.22 -46.79 -18.64
C CYS A 461 -22.59 -45.29 -18.63
N THR A 462 -23.37 -44.88 -19.62
CA THR A 462 -23.96 -43.55 -19.75
C THR A 462 -25.49 -43.66 -19.68
N ALA A 463 -26.01 -43.70 -18.44
CA ALA A 463 -27.43 -43.68 -18.05
C ALA A 463 -28.42 -44.45 -18.96
#